data_AF-A0A662FHF4-F1
#
_entry.id   AF-A0A662FHF4-F1
#
_cell.length_a   1.000
_cell.length_b   1.000
_cell.length_c   1.000
_cell.angle_alpha   90.00
_cell.angle_beta   90.00
_cell.angle_gamma   90.00
#
_symmetry.space_group_name_H-M   'P 1'
#
loop_
_entity.id
_entity.type
_entity.pdbx_description
1 polymer ?
#
loop_
_entity_poly.entity_id
_entity_poly.type
_entity_poly.pdbx_seq_one_letter_code
_entity_poly.pdbx_strand_id
1 'polypeptide(L)'
;MNFEDIKAKFHEFKERNKENSFSNIDDFFEEIKQDYLKEKTQELISEGLNRDSAHNKARQSWRTFVGHSLQRLLMTILEELFKGTDIRLVKDSELGSNNLSKEKDLVRRMLEIHFNEYSFLPDADIIIYKYNEQEEKVKIYCVLSVKNSFRERGFETTYWKLKLLENQTTKHIKVFMVTPDKDNEINVIIGARGPKKTRV
;
A
#
# COMPACT_ATOMS: atom_id res chain seq x y z
N MET A 1 9.37 -18.20 1.94
CA MET A 1 8.84 -17.36 0.83
C MET A 1 9.42 -15.95 0.84
N ASN A 2 9.99 -15.51 -0.29
CA ASN A 2 10.45 -14.15 -0.56
C ASN A 2 9.51 -13.44 -1.56
N PHE A 3 9.82 -12.20 -1.97
CA PHE A 3 8.96 -11.46 -2.91
C PHE A 3 9.03 -11.92 -4.36
N GLU A 4 10.16 -12.46 -4.82
CA GLU A 4 10.25 -13.03 -6.17
C GLU A 4 9.32 -14.24 -6.30
N ASP A 5 9.19 -15.03 -5.25
CA ASP A 5 8.20 -16.13 -5.18
C ASP A 5 6.77 -15.59 -5.34
N ILE A 6 6.44 -14.47 -4.68
CA ILE A 6 5.12 -13.82 -4.80
C ILE A 6 4.90 -13.31 -6.22
N LYS A 7 5.91 -12.66 -6.81
CA LYS A 7 5.80 -12.11 -8.16
C LYS A 7 5.57 -13.22 -9.19
N ALA A 8 6.31 -14.33 -9.09
CA ALA A 8 6.12 -15.51 -9.94
C ALA A 8 4.70 -16.08 -9.79
N LYS A 9 4.25 -16.32 -8.55
CA LYS A 9 2.90 -16.80 -8.27
C LYS A 9 1.82 -15.83 -8.74
N PHE A 10 2.07 -14.51 -8.68
CA PHE A 10 1.13 -13.51 -9.19
C PHE A 10 1.02 -13.54 -10.71
N HIS A 11 2.13 -13.73 -11.44
CA HIS A 11 2.07 -13.93 -12.89
C HIS A 11 1.24 -15.17 -13.24
N GLU A 12 1.47 -16.31 -12.57
CA GLU A 12 0.65 -17.51 -12.75
C GLU A 12 -0.82 -17.27 -12.41
N PHE A 13 -1.09 -16.54 -11.33
CA PHE A 13 -2.45 -16.14 -10.94
C PHE A 13 -3.13 -15.26 -12.00
N LYS A 14 -2.39 -14.31 -12.60
CA LYS A 14 -2.89 -13.46 -13.69
C LYS A 14 -3.26 -14.27 -14.92
N GLU A 15 -2.41 -15.21 -15.32
CA GLU A 15 -2.69 -16.08 -16.47
C GLU A 15 -3.94 -16.95 -16.25
N ARG A 16 -4.14 -17.45 -15.01
CA ARG A 16 -5.33 -18.22 -14.64
C ARG A 16 -6.62 -17.39 -14.63
N ASN A 17 -6.57 -16.16 -14.12
CA ASN A 17 -7.77 -15.34 -13.84
C ASN A 17 -8.06 -14.24 -14.88
N LYS A 18 -7.16 -14.02 -15.84
CA LYS A 18 -7.28 -13.04 -16.93
C LYS A 18 -7.73 -11.65 -16.42
N GLU A 19 -8.84 -11.13 -16.94
CA GLU A 19 -9.35 -9.79 -16.64
C GLU A 19 -9.80 -9.61 -15.18
N ASN A 20 -10.15 -10.69 -14.48
CA ASN A 20 -10.63 -10.64 -13.09
C ASN A 20 -9.51 -10.74 -12.04
N SER A 21 -8.25 -10.78 -12.47
CA SER A 21 -7.10 -11.01 -11.57
C SER A 21 -6.96 -9.94 -10.49
N PHE A 22 -7.31 -8.69 -10.78
CA PHE A 22 -7.25 -7.61 -9.79
C PHE A 22 -8.43 -7.65 -8.82
N SER A 23 -9.61 -8.06 -9.30
CA SER A 23 -10.81 -8.19 -8.46
C SER A 23 -10.70 -9.34 -7.45
N ASN A 24 -9.90 -10.37 -7.77
CA ASN A 24 -9.71 -11.56 -6.93
C ASN A 24 -8.35 -11.55 -6.20
N ILE A 25 -7.75 -10.37 -6.00
CA ILE A 25 -6.43 -10.27 -5.38
C ILE A 25 -6.40 -10.79 -3.92
N ASP A 26 -7.54 -10.76 -3.22
CA ASP A 26 -7.67 -11.35 -1.89
C ASP A 26 -7.54 -12.87 -1.90
N ASP A 27 -8.11 -13.53 -2.91
CA ASP A 27 -7.98 -14.99 -3.09
C ASP A 27 -6.51 -15.36 -3.30
N PHE A 28 -5.80 -14.57 -4.12
CA PHE A 28 -4.35 -14.73 -4.30
C PHE A 28 -3.61 -14.63 -2.95
N PHE A 29 -3.88 -13.62 -2.13
CA PHE A 29 -3.19 -13.49 -0.85
C PHE A 29 -3.59 -14.56 0.18
N GLU A 30 -4.79 -15.12 0.11
CA GLU A 30 -5.18 -16.25 0.95
C GLU A 30 -4.48 -17.55 0.51
N GLU A 31 -4.30 -17.80 -0.80
CA GLU A 31 -3.44 -18.89 -1.31
C GLU A 31 -2.01 -18.76 -0.75
N ILE A 32 -1.42 -17.55 -0.88
CA ILE A 32 -0.06 -17.25 -0.39
C ILE A 32 0.06 -17.42 1.12
N LYS A 33 -0.98 -17.07 1.89
CA LYS A 33 -1.00 -17.17 3.35
C LYS A 33 -0.86 -18.61 3.83
N GLN A 34 -1.52 -19.56 3.19
CA GLN A 34 -1.47 -20.97 3.61
C GLN A 34 -0.05 -21.52 3.49
N ASP A 35 0.59 -21.27 2.34
CA ASP A 35 1.98 -21.65 2.09
C ASP A 35 2.94 -20.97 3.09
N TYR A 36 2.80 -19.65 3.25
CA TYR A 36 3.64 -18.88 4.17
C TYR A 36 3.54 -19.39 5.62
N LEU A 37 2.32 -19.60 6.11
CA LEU A 37 2.11 -20.06 7.49
C LEU A 37 2.70 -21.44 7.70
N LYS A 38 2.58 -22.35 6.72
CA LYS A 38 3.16 -23.68 6.79
C LYS A 38 4.70 -23.60 6.86
N GLU A 39 5.32 -22.89 5.93
CA GLU A 39 6.78 -22.72 5.89
C GLU A 39 7.31 -22.06 7.16
N LYS A 40 6.72 -20.92 7.54
CA LYS A 40 7.22 -20.11 8.66
C LYS A 40 7.00 -20.79 10.01
N THR A 41 5.92 -21.54 10.18
CA THR A 41 5.71 -22.34 11.39
C THR A 41 6.78 -23.43 11.52
N GLN A 42 7.13 -24.12 10.43
CA GLN A 42 8.16 -25.16 10.46
C GLN A 42 9.56 -24.59 10.73
N GLU A 43 9.90 -23.46 10.11
CA GLU A 43 11.14 -22.73 10.39
C GLU A 43 11.26 -22.40 11.89
N LEU A 44 10.22 -21.81 12.48
CA LEU A 44 10.22 -21.43 13.89
C LEU A 44 10.27 -22.65 14.84
N ILE A 45 9.66 -23.79 14.45
CA ILE A 45 9.79 -25.04 15.22
C ILE A 45 11.23 -25.53 15.19
N SER A 46 11.89 -25.46 14.03
CA SER A 46 13.30 -25.85 13.90
C SER A 46 14.26 -24.96 14.71
N GLU A 47 13.88 -23.71 14.97
CA GLU A 47 14.57 -22.78 15.88
C GLU A 47 14.28 -23.06 17.37
N GLY A 48 13.47 -24.08 17.69
CA GLY A 48 13.21 -24.53 19.06
C GLY A 48 11.91 -23.98 19.69
N LEU A 49 11.05 -23.30 18.92
CA LEU A 49 9.74 -22.90 19.44
C LEU A 49 8.78 -24.11 19.48
N ASN A 50 7.93 -24.15 20.50
CA ASN A 50 6.81 -25.09 20.49
C ASN A 50 5.82 -24.75 19.36
N ARG A 51 5.03 -25.74 18.94
CA ARG A 51 4.12 -25.63 17.79
C ARG A 51 3.16 -24.45 17.87
N ASP A 52 2.52 -24.22 19.02
CA ASP A 52 1.51 -23.17 19.17
C ASP A 52 2.14 -21.77 19.16
N SER A 53 3.26 -21.60 19.86
CA SER A 53 4.03 -20.36 19.86
C SER A 53 4.58 -20.06 18.47
N ALA A 54 5.11 -21.06 17.76
CA ALA A 54 5.58 -20.92 16.38
C ALA A 54 4.44 -20.47 15.44
N HIS A 55 3.28 -21.12 15.52
CA HIS A 55 2.14 -20.77 14.68
C HIS A 55 1.61 -19.36 14.93
N ASN A 56 1.51 -18.95 16.20
CA ASN A 56 1.08 -17.60 16.57
C ASN A 56 2.07 -16.53 16.08
N LYS A 57 3.37 -16.78 16.22
CA LYS A 57 4.42 -15.87 15.72
C LYS A 57 4.42 -15.79 14.20
N ALA A 58 4.20 -16.90 13.49
CA ALA A 58 4.02 -16.91 12.03
C ALA A 58 2.79 -16.10 11.58
N ARG A 59 1.66 -16.20 12.30
CA ARG A 59 0.47 -15.37 12.03
C ARG A 59 0.74 -13.88 12.23
N GLN A 60 1.53 -13.52 13.24
CA GLN A 60 1.92 -12.13 13.47
C GLN A 60 2.82 -11.61 12.34
N SER A 61 3.85 -12.37 11.96
CA SER A 61 4.76 -11.97 10.88
C SER A 61 4.06 -11.88 9.52
N TRP A 62 3.04 -12.72 9.30
CA TRP A 62 2.19 -12.65 8.10
C TRP A 62 1.57 -11.27 7.90
N ARG A 63 1.09 -10.61 8.98
CA ARG A 63 0.42 -9.30 8.87
C ARG A 63 1.33 -8.23 8.27
N THR A 64 2.60 -8.22 8.69
CA THR A 64 3.62 -7.30 8.15
C THR A 64 4.02 -7.72 6.73
N PHE A 65 4.23 -9.03 6.52
CA PHE A 65 4.62 -9.58 5.22
C PHE A 65 3.61 -9.30 4.12
N VAL A 66 2.31 -9.51 4.37
CA VAL A 66 1.25 -9.31 3.38
C VAL A 66 1.11 -7.83 3.01
N GLY A 67 1.21 -6.91 3.98
CA GLY A 67 1.15 -5.47 3.73
C GLY A 67 2.27 -5.00 2.81
N HIS A 68 3.52 -5.37 3.12
CA HIS A 68 4.66 -5.04 2.26
C HIS A 68 4.58 -5.71 0.89
N SER A 69 4.11 -6.96 0.84
CA SER A 69 3.95 -7.69 -0.42
C SER A 69 2.93 -7.02 -1.33
N LEU A 70 1.78 -6.59 -0.78
CA LEU A 70 0.76 -5.85 -1.51
C LEU A 70 1.30 -4.52 -2.07
N GLN A 71 2.01 -3.74 -1.24
CA GLN A 71 2.62 -2.48 -1.66
C GLN A 71 3.63 -2.70 -2.80
N ARG A 72 4.53 -3.68 -2.65
CA ARG A 72 5.54 -3.99 -3.67
C ARG A 72 4.90 -4.51 -4.97
N LEU A 73 3.86 -5.33 -4.86
CA LEU A 73 3.14 -5.85 -6.02
C LEU A 73 2.49 -4.70 -6.80
N LEU A 74 1.81 -3.79 -6.10
CA LEU A 74 1.21 -2.60 -6.69
C LEU A 74 2.27 -1.72 -7.35
N MET A 75 3.42 -1.52 -6.71
CA MET A 75 4.53 -0.78 -7.30
C MET A 75 4.97 -1.40 -8.64
N THR A 76 5.19 -2.72 -8.69
CA THR A 76 5.56 -3.43 -9.93
C THR A 76 4.49 -3.26 -11.02
N ILE A 77 3.20 -3.37 -10.68
CA ILE A 77 2.11 -3.17 -11.63
C ILE A 77 2.11 -1.73 -12.19
N LEU A 78 2.31 -0.73 -11.32
CA LEU A 78 2.34 0.67 -11.73
C LEU A 78 3.58 1.00 -12.57
N GLU A 79 4.74 0.44 -12.23
CA GLU A 79 5.98 0.56 -13.01
C GLU A 79 5.81 0.00 -14.42
N GLU A 80 5.15 -1.16 -14.56
CA GLU A 80 4.81 -1.74 -15.86
C GLU A 80 3.80 -0.86 -16.62
N LEU A 81 2.77 -0.37 -15.94
CA LEU A 81 1.72 0.47 -16.53
C LEU A 81 2.25 1.80 -17.07
N PHE A 82 3.17 2.43 -16.35
CA PHE A 82 3.76 3.73 -16.73
C PHE A 82 5.07 3.60 -17.51
N LYS A 83 5.47 2.37 -17.87
CA LYS A 83 6.67 2.13 -18.66
C LYS A 83 6.60 2.88 -19.99
N GLY A 84 7.63 3.66 -20.29
CA GLY A 84 7.71 4.47 -21.51
C GLY A 84 6.98 5.81 -21.43
N THR A 85 6.42 6.16 -20.27
CA THR A 85 5.90 7.50 -19.99
C THR A 85 6.90 8.32 -19.15
N ASP A 86 6.62 9.61 -18.98
CA ASP A 86 7.37 10.50 -18.09
C ASP A 86 6.83 10.50 -16.64
N ILE A 87 5.85 9.64 -16.34
CA ILE A 87 5.33 9.46 -14.98
C ILE A 87 6.36 8.71 -14.14
N ARG A 88 6.64 9.25 -12.96
CA ARG A 88 7.57 8.69 -11.98
C ARG A 88 6.83 8.25 -10.72
N LEU A 89 7.41 7.25 -10.06
CA LEU A 89 6.91 6.64 -8.84
C LEU A 89 7.99 6.73 -7.76
N VAL A 90 7.61 7.00 -6.51
CA VAL A 90 8.52 6.93 -5.36
C VAL A 90 7.76 6.46 -4.13
N LYS A 91 8.40 5.66 -3.28
CA LYS A 91 7.82 5.25 -1.99
C LYS A 91 8.09 6.30 -0.92
N ASP A 92 7.20 6.42 0.04
CA ASP A 92 7.41 7.24 1.26
C ASP A 92 8.72 6.90 1.98
N SER A 93 9.05 5.61 2.10
CA SER A 93 10.28 5.13 2.74
C SER A 93 11.55 5.71 2.11
N GLU A 94 11.48 6.08 0.83
CA GLU A 94 12.61 6.68 0.11
C GLU A 94 12.70 8.19 0.33
N LEU A 95 11.60 8.84 0.73
CA LEU A 95 11.55 10.28 1.03
C LEU A 95 11.94 10.58 2.49
N GLY A 96 11.96 9.58 3.37
CA GLY A 96 12.42 9.72 4.76
C GLY A 96 13.95 9.83 4.93
N SER A 97 14.74 9.65 3.87
CA SER A 97 16.20 9.74 3.94
C SER A 97 16.69 11.19 4.13
N ASN A 98 17.82 11.36 4.82
CA ASN A 98 18.51 12.66 4.93
C ASN A 98 19.34 13.01 3.69
N ASN A 99 19.64 12.03 2.84
CA ASN A 99 20.43 12.22 1.63
C ASN A 99 19.56 11.93 0.40
N LEU A 100 18.68 12.88 0.07
CA LEU A 100 17.79 12.80 -1.09
C LEU A 100 18.45 13.40 -2.32
N SER A 101 18.17 12.82 -3.48
CA SER A 101 18.40 13.54 -4.74
C SER A 101 17.53 14.81 -4.77
N LYS A 102 17.95 15.79 -5.56
CA LYS A 102 17.20 17.05 -5.73
C LYS A 102 15.73 16.83 -6.06
N GLU A 103 15.45 15.93 -6.99
CA GLU A 103 14.11 15.52 -7.35
C GLU A 103 13.30 15.00 -6.15
N LYS A 104 13.85 14.05 -5.39
CA LYS A 104 13.16 13.46 -4.24
C LYS A 104 12.95 14.47 -3.12
N ASP A 105 13.90 15.40 -2.90
CA ASP A 105 13.72 16.50 -1.96
C ASP A 105 12.57 17.43 -2.37
N LEU A 106 12.45 17.74 -3.66
CA LEU A 106 11.32 18.52 -4.18
C LEU A 106 9.98 17.79 -4.00
N VAL A 107 9.93 16.47 -4.25
CA VAL A 107 8.74 15.65 -4.00
C VAL A 107 8.38 15.70 -2.51
N ARG A 108 9.36 15.50 -1.62
CA ARG A 108 9.17 15.55 -0.16
C ARG A 108 8.57 16.89 0.27
N ARG A 109 9.18 18.02 -0.12
CA ARG A 109 8.71 19.37 0.23
C ARG A 109 7.31 19.65 -0.28
N MET A 110 6.96 19.12 -1.44
CA MET A 110 5.64 19.31 -2.04
C MET A 110 4.52 18.53 -1.32
N LEU A 111 4.87 17.47 -0.59
CA LEU A 111 3.93 16.68 0.21
C LEU A 111 3.87 17.10 1.68
N GLU A 112 4.89 17.82 2.14
CA GLU A 112 5.05 18.16 3.54
C GLU A 112 3.90 19.05 4.04
N ILE A 113 3.30 18.64 5.15
CA ILE A 113 2.26 19.38 5.85
C ILE A 113 2.88 20.01 7.09
N HIS A 114 2.77 21.33 7.20
CA HIS A 114 3.28 22.08 8.35
C HIS A 114 2.23 22.18 9.46
N PHE A 115 2.67 21.90 10.68
CA PHE A 115 1.94 22.05 11.93
C PHE A 115 2.74 22.93 12.87
N ASN A 116 2.57 24.26 12.74
CA ASN A 116 3.33 25.25 13.50
C ASN A 116 4.85 24.98 13.41
N GLU A 117 5.45 24.44 14.47
CA GLU A 117 6.88 24.15 14.60
C GLU A 117 7.32 22.82 13.98
N TYR A 118 6.36 21.95 13.62
CA TYR A 118 6.63 20.62 13.09
C TYR A 118 6.15 20.48 11.65
N SER A 119 6.69 19.48 10.96
CA SER A 119 6.18 19.05 9.66
C SER A 119 6.06 17.54 9.59
N PHE A 120 5.08 17.06 8.84
CA PHE A 120 4.83 15.64 8.63
C PHE A 120 4.61 15.35 7.16
N LEU A 121 5.11 14.19 6.73
CA LEU A 121 4.68 13.60 5.47
C LEU A 121 3.37 12.84 5.70
N PRO A 122 2.42 12.92 4.77
CA PRO A 122 1.23 12.08 4.81
C PRO A 122 1.62 10.60 4.68
N ASP A 123 0.78 9.73 5.22
CA ASP A 123 0.89 8.28 5.02
C ASP A 123 0.55 7.94 3.56
N ALA A 124 1.61 7.91 2.74
CA ALA A 124 1.58 7.88 1.29
C ALA A 124 2.54 6.80 0.78
N ASP A 125 2.14 5.53 0.92
CA ASP A 125 2.94 4.37 0.53
C ASP A 125 3.56 4.46 -0.88
N ILE A 126 2.83 5.05 -1.86
CA ILE A 126 3.32 5.29 -3.23
C ILE A 126 2.90 6.68 -3.71
N ILE A 127 3.85 7.46 -4.22
CA ILE A 127 3.64 8.79 -4.77
C ILE A 127 3.80 8.74 -6.29
N ILE A 128 2.82 9.28 -7.02
CA ILE A 128 2.83 9.37 -8.49
C ILE A 128 2.98 10.82 -8.91
N TYR A 129 4.03 11.13 -9.68
CA TYR A 129 4.40 12.49 -10.01
C TYR A 129 5.06 12.60 -11.39
N LYS A 130 5.26 13.84 -11.84
CA LYS A 130 6.18 14.20 -12.92
C LYS A 130 7.26 15.11 -12.39
N TYR A 131 8.45 14.97 -12.96
CA TYR A 131 9.58 15.85 -12.70
C TYR A 131 10.07 16.45 -14.02
N ASN A 132 10.13 17.78 -14.07
CA ASN A 132 10.75 18.53 -15.14
C ASN A 132 12.15 18.94 -14.67
N GLU A 133 13.17 18.34 -15.27
CA GLU A 133 14.58 18.55 -14.93
C GLU A 133 15.07 19.96 -15.29
N GLN A 134 14.59 20.53 -16.39
CA GLN A 134 15.00 21.85 -16.86
C GLN A 134 14.46 22.97 -15.98
N GLU A 135 13.21 22.83 -15.51
CA GLU A 135 12.55 23.81 -14.64
C GLU A 135 12.72 23.50 -13.15
N GLU A 136 13.29 22.35 -12.81
CA GLU A 136 13.42 21.85 -11.44
C GLU A 136 12.07 21.83 -10.69
N LYS A 137 11.02 21.40 -11.41
CA LYS A 137 9.65 21.39 -10.89
C LYS A 137 9.09 19.99 -10.80
N VAL A 138 8.42 19.74 -9.69
CA VAL A 138 7.65 18.53 -9.44
C VAL A 138 6.17 18.85 -9.52
N LYS A 139 5.40 17.97 -10.19
CA LYS A 139 3.94 17.97 -10.13
C LYS A 139 3.47 16.62 -9.62
N ILE A 140 2.89 16.61 -8.42
CA ILE A 140 2.33 15.40 -7.82
C ILE A 140 0.88 15.26 -8.28
N TYR A 141 0.54 14.10 -8.84
CA TYR A 141 -0.82 13.81 -9.29
C TYR A 141 -1.63 13.16 -8.19
N CYS A 142 -1.06 12.14 -7.57
CA CYS A 142 -1.70 11.46 -6.47
C CYS A 142 -0.71 10.78 -5.54
N VAL A 143 -1.21 10.51 -4.34
CA VAL A 143 -0.62 9.55 -3.40
C VAL A 143 -1.56 8.37 -3.24
N LEU A 144 -1.00 7.18 -3.12
CA LEU A 144 -1.69 5.94 -2.85
C LEU A 144 -1.32 5.51 -1.42
N SER A 145 -2.32 5.32 -0.59
CA SER A 145 -2.20 4.71 0.74
C SER A 145 -2.70 3.27 0.64
N VAL A 146 -1.80 2.32 0.76
CA VAL A 146 -2.02 0.89 0.50
C VAL A 146 -2.28 0.17 1.82
N LYS A 147 -3.50 -0.33 2.00
CA LYS A 147 -3.92 -0.97 3.25
C LYS A 147 -4.49 -2.36 2.97
N ASN A 148 -3.96 -3.39 3.62
CA ASN A 148 -4.52 -4.75 3.48
C ASN A 148 -5.93 -4.91 4.08
N SER A 149 -6.34 -4.03 5.00
CA SER A 149 -7.69 -3.99 5.59
C SER A 149 -8.04 -2.52 5.84
N PHE A 150 -9.33 -2.19 5.80
CA PHE A 150 -9.78 -0.81 5.96
C PHE A 150 -9.61 -0.33 7.41
N ARG A 151 -10.37 -0.91 8.34
CA ARG A 151 -10.41 -0.59 9.78
C ARG A 151 -10.35 0.92 10.06
N GLU A 152 -9.88 1.32 11.24
CA GLU A 152 -9.63 2.72 11.58
C GLU A 152 -8.63 3.42 10.64
N ARG A 153 -7.78 2.64 9.96
CA ARG A 153 -6.73 3.14 9.05
C ARG A 153 -7.29 3.85 7.83
N GLY A 154 -8.52 3.54 7.40
CA GLY A 154 -9.21 4.29 6.35
C GLY A 154 -9.43 5.77 6.73
N PHE A 155 -9.61 6.06 8.01
CA PHE A 155 -9.73 7.45 8.50
C PHE A 155 -8.40 8.19 8.45
N GLU A 156 -7.26 7.51 8.64
CA GLU A 156 -5.93 8.12 8.52
C GLU A 156 -5.70 8.65 7.10
N THR A 157 -6.00 7.85 6.08
CA THR A 157 -5.91 8.30 4.67
C THR A 157 -6.82 9.50 4.40
N THR A 158 -8.04 9.49 4.96
CA THR A 158 -9.00 10.59 4.82
C THR A 158 -8.50 11.87 5.50
N TYR A 159 -7.91 11.74 6.69
CA TYR A 159 -7.31 12.85 7.43
C TYR A 159 -6.23 13.55 6.59
N TRP A 160 -5.31 12.78 5.98
CA TRP A 160 -4.28 13.35 5.12
C TRP A 160 -4.83 14.06 3.90
N LYS A 161 -5.92 13.54 3.29
CA LYS A 161 -6.58 14.25 2.19
C LYS A 161 -7.12 15.60 2.63
N LEU A 162 -7.75 15.69 3.80
CA LEU A 162 -8.24 16.95 4.35
C LEU A 162 -7.09 17.93 4.58
N LYS A 163 -5.96 17.46 5.14
CA LYS A 163 -4.76 18.29 5.34
C LYS A 163 -4.16 18.82 4.05
N LEU A 164 -4.09 18.00 2.99
CA LEU A 164 -3.65 18.47 1.68
C LEU A 164 -4.63 19.49 1.07
N LEU A 165 -5.93 19.40 1.37
CA LEU A 165 -6.93 20.35 0.87
C LEU A 165 -6.85 21.74 1.52
N GLU A 166 -6.33 21.84 2.75
CA GLU A 166 -6.20 23.10 3.48
C GLU A 166 -5.24 24.10 2.81
N ASN A 167 -4.27 23.62 2.01
CA ASN A 167 -3.24 24.46 1.39
C ASN A 167 -3.43 24.58 -0.14
N GLN A 168 -3.34 25.81 -0.68
CA GLN A 168 -3.48 26.10 -2.10
C GLN A 168 -2.45 25.35 -2.97
N THR A 169 -1.26 25.13 -2.43
CA THR A 169 -0.16 24.45 -3.13
C THR A 169 -0.43 22.96 -3.26
N THR A 170 -1.07 22.31 -2.29
CA THR A 170 -1.21 20.85 -2.23
C THR A 170 -2.64 20.34 -2.50
N LYS A 171 -3.66 21.22 -2.52
CA LYS A 171 -5.08 20.83 -2.70
C LYS A 171 -5.38 20.02 -3.96
N HIS A 172 -4.56 20.17 -5.00
CA HIS A 172 -4.71 19.46 -6.27
C HIS A 172 -4.28 17.99 -6.20
N ILE A 173 -3.50 17.60 -5.19
CA ILE A 173 -3.02 16.23 -5.00
C ILE A 173 -4.19 15.33 -4.66
N LYS A 174 -4.42 14.30 -5.48
CA LYS A 174 -5.43 13.27 -5.19
C LYS A 174 -4.88 12.28 -4.18
N VAL A 175 -5.73 11.79 -3.29
CA VAL A 175 -5.36 10.74 -2.34
C VAL A 175 -6.28 9.56 -2.62
N PHE A 176 -5.68 8.41 -2.90
CA PHE A 176 -6.41 7.16 -3.07
C PHE A 176 -6.02 6.19 -1.98
N MET A 177 -7.02 5.57 -1.37
CA MET A 177 -6.79 4.39 -0.57
C MET A 177 -6.92 3.17 -1.47
N VAL A 178 -5.93 2.28 -1.44
CA VAL A 178 -5.93 1.04 -2.20
C VAL A 178 -5.98 -0.10 -1.20
N THR A 179 -7.04 -0.90 -1.27
CA THR A 179 -7.24 -2.03 -0.37
C THR A 179 -7.95 -3.14 -1.11
N PRO A 180 -7.62 -4.40 -0.81
CA PRO A 180 -8.41 -5.51 -1.32
C PRO A 180 -9.71 -5.70 -0.52
N ASP A 181 -9.89 -4.99 0.60
CA ASP A 181 -11.06 -5.08 1.50
C ASP A 181 -11.27 -6.48 2.10
N LYS A 182 -10.17 -7.10 2.54
CA LYS A 182 -10.15 -8.44 3.14
C LYS A 182 -11.24 -8.71 4.19
N ASP A 183 -11.53 -7.71 5.02
CA ASP A 183 -12.49 -7.84 6.13
C ASP A 183 -13.93 -7.43 5.72
N ASN A 184 -14.15 -7.11 4.42
CA ASN A 184 -15.42 -6.71 3.82
C ASN A 184 -16.07 -5.48 4.51
N GLU A 185 -15.24 -4.50 4.84
CA GLU A 185 -15.59 -3.35 5.68
C GLU A 185 -16.16 -2.17 4.87
N ILE A 186 -15.92 -2.13 3.56
CA ILE A 186 -16.32 -1.03 2.68
C ILE A 186 -17.68 -1.31 2.01
N ASN A 187 -18.22 -2.53 2.19
CA ASN A 187 -19.49 -2.95 1.60
C ASN A 187 -20.72 -2.58 2.44
N VAL A 188 -21.84 -2.33 1.77
CA VAL A 188 -23.12 -2.03 2.43
C VAL A 188 -23.78 -3.31 2.93
N ILE A 189 -24.14 -3.38 4.21
CA ILE A 189 -24.89 -4.52 4.76
C ILE A 189 -26.37 -4.35 4.40
N ILE A 190 -26.88 -5.15 3.48
CA ILE A 190 -28.31 -5.15 3.15
C ILE A 190 -29.05 -6.00 4.19
N GLY A 191 -29.79 -5.34 5.09
CA GLY A 191 -30.65 -6.00 6.06
C GLY A 191 -32.12 -5.94 5.67
N ALA A 192 -32.97 -6.67 6.40
CA ALA A 192 -34.43 -6.65 6.23
C ALA A 192 -35.07 -5.26 6.40
N ARG A 193 -34.36 -4.28 6.97
CA ARG A 193 -34.81 -2.88 7.14
C ARG A 193 -34.11 -1.91 6.19
N GLY A 194 -33.49 -2.42 5.13
CA GLY A 194 -32.69 -1.65 4.18
C GLY A 194 -31.19 -1.64 4.48
N PRO A 195 -30.42 -0.86 3.70
CA PRO A 195 -28.97 -0.79 3.80
C PRO A 195 -28.54 -0.23 5.16
N LYS A 196 -27.57 -0.89 5.78
CA LYS A 196 -26.92 -0.48 7.04
C LYS A 196 -25.46 -0.17 6.78
N LYS A 197 -24.95 0.83 7.49
CA LYS A 197 -23.53 1.16 7.51
C LYS A 197 -22.75 0.02 8.19
N THR A 198 -21.63 -0.36 7.60
CA THR A 198 -20.64 -1.25 8.21
C THR A 198 -20.09 -0.62 9.48
N ARG A 199 -19.97 -1.43 10.54
CA ARG A 199 -19.35 -0.97 11.79
C ARG A 199 -17.85 -1.10 11.61
N VAL A 200 -17.18 0.05 11.59
CA VAL A 200 -15.72 0.19 11.72
C VAL A 200 -15.44 0.54 13.16
#